data_AF-A0A942FBX7-F1
#
_entry.id   AF-A0A942FBX7-F1
#
_cell.length_a   1.000
_cell.length_b   1.000
_cell.length_c   1.000
_cell.angle_alpha   90.00
_cell.angle_beta   90.00
_cell.angle_gamma   90.00
#
_symmetry.space_group_name_H-M   'P 1'
#
loop_
_entity.id
_entity.type
_entity.pdbx_description
1 polymer ?
#
loop_
_entity_poly.entity_id
_entity_poly.type
_entity_poly.pdbx_seq_one_letter_code
_entity_poly.pdbx_strand_id
1 'polypeptide(L)'
;MIAYIIRRLLYAIPILVGVNLLTFTLFFVVNTPDDMARMQLGIKRVTPEAIEKWKAERGYDKPLIYNESAEGMGKITGTIFFEKSVKLFILDFGRADDGRDIGHEIRSRMG
;
A
#
# COMPACT_ATOMS: atom_id res chain seq x y z
N MET A 1 -20.65 0.04 30.10
CA MET A 1 -19.91 0.88 29.14
C MET A 1 -18.56 0.29 28.73
N ILE A 2 -17.62 -0.01 29.65
CA ILE A 2 -16.29 -0.58 29.30
C ILE A 2 -16.40 -1.90 28.50
N ALA A 3 -17.19 -2.87 28.96
CA ALA A 3 -17.37 -4.14 28.25
C ALA A 3 -17.95 -3.99 26.83
N TYR A 4 -18.79 -2.97 26.61
CA TYR A 4 -19.32 -2.63 25.28
C TYR A 4 -18.23 -2.05 24.38
N ILE A 5 -17.40 -1.14 24.91
CA ILE A 5 -16.26 -0.56 24.18
C ILE A 5 -15.28 -1.65 23.78
N ILE A 6 -14.90 -2.53 24.71
CA ILE A 6 -13.99 -3.66 24.42
C ILE A 6 -14.56 -4.55 23.31
N ARG A 7 -15.83 -4.92 23.39
CA ARG A 7 -16.49 -5.72 22.35
C ARG A 7 -16.44 -5.04 20.99
N ARG A 8 -16.65 -3.72 20.94
CA ARG A 8 -16.60 -2.93 19.70
C ARG A 8 -15.19 -2.83 19.13
N LEU A 9 -14.17 -2.66 19.98
CA LEU A 9 -12.77 -2.69 19.55
C LEU A 9 -12.38 -4.06 18.99
N LEU A 10 -12.84 -5.14 19.62
CA LEU A 10 -12.61 -6.50 19.12
C LEU A 10 -13.27 -6.74 17.76
N TYR A 11 -14.46 -6.21 17.50
CA TYR A 11 -15.09 -6.27 16.18
C TYR A 11 -14.41 -5.39 15.14
N ALA A 12 -13.78 -4.29 15.55
CA ALA A 12 -13.06 -3.42 14.63
C ALA A 12 -11.87 -4.14 13.97
N ILE A 13 -11.17 -5.03 14.69
CA ILE A 13 -10.00 -5.76 14.17
C ILE A 13 -10.34 -6.56 12.89
N PRO A 14 -11.29 -7.52 12.89
CA PRO A 14 -11.61 -8.28 11.69
C PRO A 14 -12.22 -7.41 10.58
N ILE A 15 -12.98 -6.37 10.92
CA ILE A 15 -13.53 -5.43 9.94
C ILE A 15 -12.39 -4.69 9.22
N LEU A 16 -11.44 -4.17 9.99
CA LEU A 16 -10.28 -3.45 9.47
C LEU A 16 -9.42 -4.34 8.57
N VAL A 17 -9.15 -5.57 8.99
CA VAL A 17 -8.44 -6.56 8.17
C VAL A 17 -9.21 -6.85 6.89
N GLY A 18 -10.53 -7.07 6.97
CA GLY A 18 -11.37 -7.35 5.81
C GLY A 18 -11.41 -6.20 4.80
N VAL A 19 -11.61 -4.97 5.27
CA VAL A 19 -11.58 -3.77 4.43
C VAL A 19 -10.20 -3.59 3.81
N ASN A 20 -9.13 -3.76 4.57
CA ASN A 20 -7.77 -3.64 4.06
C ASN A 20 -7.46 -4.67 2.97
N LEU A 21 -7.80 -5.95 3.18
CA LEU A 21 -7.67 -7.00 2.16
C LEU A 21 -8.50 -6.69 0.91
N LEU A 22 -9.74 -6.21 1.08
CA LEU A 22 -10.60 -5.83 -0.04
C LEU A 22 -9.97 -4.68 -0.83
N THR A 23 -9.53 -3.62 -0.15
CA THR A 23 -8.89 -2.48 -0.80
C THR A 23 -7.61 -2.89 -1.50
N PHE A 24 -6.74 -3.69 -0.86
CA PHE A 24 -5.53 -4.20 -1.50
C PHE A 24 -5.85 -5.01 -2.76
N THR A 25 -6.85 -5.89 -2.68
CA THR A 25 -7.26 -6.70 -3.85
C THR A 25 -7.73 -5.80 -4.99
N LEU A 26 -8.61 -4.84 -4.72
CA LEU A 26 -9.11 -3.92 -5.74
C LEU A 26 -8.00 -3.07 -6.35
N PHE A 27 -7.09 -2.56 -5.52
CA PHE A 27 -6.06 -1.64 -5.96
C PHE A 27 -4.82 -2.31 -6.53
N PHE A 28 -4.42 -3.50 -6.11
CA PHE A 28 -3.14 -4.09 -6.55
C PHE A 28 -3.28 -5.43 -7.28
N VAL A 29 -4.39 -6.14 -7.08
CA VAL A 29 -4.66 -7.40 -7.80
C VAL A 29 -5.51 -7.13 -9.04
N VAL A 30 -6.59 -6.36 -8.90
CA VAL A 30 -7.50 -6.03 -10.00
C VAL A 30 -6.95 -4.88 -10.85
N ASN A 31 -6.42 -3.83 -10.21
CA ASN A 31 -5.72 -2.75 -10.90
C ASN A 31 -4.22 -3.00 -10.80
N THR A 32 -3.62 -3.69 -11.77
CA THR A 32 -2.22 -4.10 -11.62
C THR A 32 -1.31 -2.86 -11.62
N PRO A 33 -0.12 -2.92 -10.97
CA PRO A 33 0.86 -1.84 -11.03
C PRO A 33 1.21 -1.37 -12.45
N ASP A 34 1.17 -2.27 -13.43
CA ASP A 34 1.40 -1.93 -14.83
C ASP A 34 0.25 -1.07 -15.39
N ASP A 35 -1.00 -1.35 -15.00
CA ASP A 35 -2.15 -0.54 -15.38
C ASP A 35 -2.05 0.86 -14.77
N MET A 36 -1.66 0.95 -13.49
CA MET A 36 -1.39 2.24 -12.84
C MET A 36 -0.31 3.03 -13.58
N ALA A 37 0.80 2.38 -13.94
CA ALA A 37 1.89 3.01 -14.67
C ALA A 37 1.42 3.55 -16.02
N ARG A 38 0.63 2.76 -16.77
CA ARG A 38 0.06 3.20 -18.07
C ARG A 38 -0.93 4.34 -17.92
N MET A 39 -1.77 4.33 -16.87
CA MET A 39 -2.67 5.44 -16.58
C MET A 39 -1.90 6.72 -16.25
N GLN A 40 -0.81 6.63 -15.49
CA GLN A 40 -0.05 7.78 -15.03
C GLN A 40 0.92 8.35 -16.09
N LEU A 41 1.58 7.48 -16.86
CA LEU A 41 2.54 7.88 -17.90
C LEU A 41 1.85 8.25 -19.23
N GLY A 42 0.57 7.94 -19.37
CA GLY A 42 -0.25 8.26 -20.54
C GLY A 42 -0.51 7.06 -21.45
N ILE A 43 -1.66 7.08 -22.12
CA ILE A 43 -2.18 5.91 -22.86
C ILE A 43 -1.48 5.72 -24.23
N LYS A 44 -0.87 6.77 -24.79
CA LYS A 44 -0.23 6.73 -26.12
C LYS A 44 1.28 6.65 -25.99
N ARG A 45 1.86 5.50 -26.37
CA ARG A 45 3.32 5.25 -26.50
C ARG A 45 4.12 5.22 -25.19
N VAL A 46 3.58 4.55 -24.17
CA VAL A 46 4.40 4.14 -23.03
C VAL A 46 5.29 2.97 -23.43
N THR A 47 6.60 3.12 -23.26
CA THR A 47 7.54 2.01 -23.49
C THR A 47 7.58 1.11 -22.26
N PRO A 48 7.87 -0.19 -22.41
CA PRO A 48 8.01 -1.11 -21.28
C PRO A 48 9.06 -0.62 -20.25
N GLU A 49 10.14 -0.01 -20.72
CA GLU A 49 11.21 0.52 -19.87
C GLU A 49 10.72 1.68 -18.99
N ALA A 50 9.81 2.51 -19.52
CA ALA A 50 9.21 3.59 -18.74
C ALA A 50 8.29 3.05 -17.63
N ILE A 51 7.55 1.95 -17.90
CA ILE A 51 6.71 1.28 -16.90
C ILE A 51 7.59 0.70 -15.78
N GLU A 52 8.63 -0.05 -16.13
CA GLU A 52 9.52 -0.66 -15.15
C GLU A 52 10.22 0.39 -14.30
N LYS A 53 10.71 1.47 -14.92
CA LYS A 53 11.29 2.60 -14.20
C LYS A 53 10.28 3.25 -13.24
N TRP A 54 9.05 3.47 -13.69
CA TRP A 54 8.00 4.06 -12.85
C TRP A 54 7.64 3.17 -11.65
N LYS A 55 7.58 1.84 -11.86
CA LYS A 55 7.34 0.88 -10.79
C LYS A 55 8.48 0.86 -9.78
N ALA A 56 9.73 0.77 -10.26
CA ALA A 56 10.91 0.75 -9.40
C ALA A 56 11.04 2.03 -8.55
N GLU A 57 10.81 3.21 -9.14
CA GLU A 57 10.85 4.49 -8.42
C GLU A 57 9.81 4.58 -7.28
N ARG A 58 8.67 3.89 -7.42
CA ARG A 58 7.55 3.92 -6.46
C ARG A 58 7.44 2.69 -5.57
N GLY A 59 8.33 1.72 -5.77
CA GLY A 59 8.36 0.44 -5.06
C GLY A 59 7.24 -0.54 -5.46
N TYR A 60 6.66 -0.36 -6.65
CA TYR A 60 5.65 -1.26 -7.22
C TYR A 60 6.25 -2.42 -8.03
N ASP A 61 7.58 -2.53 -8.08
CA ASP A 61 8.34 -3.65 -8.63
C ASP A 61 8.41 -4.85 -7.66
N LYS A 62 7.91 -4.67 -6.43
CA LYS A 62 7.94 -5.70 -5.39
C LYS A 62 6.85 -6.76 -5.59
N PRO A 63 7.07 -7.99 -5.09
CA PRO A 63 6.02 -9.01 -5.04
C PRO A 63 4.82 -8.57 -4.19
N LEU A 64 3.64 -9.04 -4.55
CA LEU A 64 2.38 -8.64 -3.92
C LEU A 64 2.31 -9.05 -2.44
N ILE A 65 2.52 -10.35 -2.14
CA ILE A 65 2.26 -10.95 -0.82
C ILE A 65 3.49 -11.68 -0.25
N TYR A 66 4.37 -12.19 -1.11
CA TYR A 66 5.52 -12.98 -0.69
C TYR A 66 6.72 -12.72 -1.59
N ASN A 67 7.86 -12.41 -0.97
CA ASN A 67 9.10 -12.09 -1.64
C ASN A 67 10.11 -13.23 -1.49
N GLU A 68 10.22 -14.06 -2.52
CA GLU A 68 11.12 -15.23 -2.54
C GLU A 68 12.61 -14.86 -2.53
N SER A 69 12.96 -13.69 -3.08
CA SER A 69 14.36 -13.25 -3.20
C SER A 69 14.91 -12.59 -1.94
N ALA A 70 14.04 -12.20 -1.00
CA ALA A 70 14.45 -11.63 0.28
C ALA A 70 14.76 -12.72 1.32
N GLU A 71 15.55 -12.38 2.35
CA GLU A 71 15.87 -13.28 3.45
C GLU A 71 15.12 -12.92 4.74
N GLY A 72 14.87 -13.92 5.59
CA GLY A 72 14.23 -13.76 6.89
C GLY A 72 12.85 -13.08 6.82
N MET A 73 12.64 -12.06 7.67
CA MET A 73 11.38 -11.29 7.70
C MET A 73 11.15 -10.47 6.41
N GLY A 74 12.20 -10.21 5.62
CA GLY A 74 12.13 -9.51 4.34
C GLY A 74 11.19 -10.19 3.35
N LYS A 75 10.97 -11.50 3.47
CA LYS A 75 10.04 -12.26 2.63
C LYS A 75 8.59 -11.81 2.76
N ILE A 76 8.23 -11.26 3.92
CA ILE A 76 6.86 -10.79 4.20
C ILE A 76 6.83 -9.26 4.18
N THR A 77 7.84 -8.61 4.76
CA THR A 77 7.86 -7.15 4.86
C THR A 77 8.23 -6.45 3.56
N GLY A 78 9.01 -7.11 2.69
CA GLY A 78 9.42 -6.59 1.38
C GLY A 78 8.39 -6.86 0.30
N THR A 79 7.12 -6.57 0.58
CA THR A 79 5.98 -6.83 -0.31
C THR A 79 5.10 -5.59 -0.41
N ILE A 80 4.36 -5.47 -1.52
CA ILE A 80 3.43 -4.36 -1.72
C ILE A 80 2.35 -4.38 -0.64
N PHE A 81 1.83 -5.56 -0.27
CA PHE A 81 0.82 -5.69 0.79
C PHE A 81 1.33 -5.14 2.12
N PHE A 82 2.54 -5.52 2.54
CA PHE A 82 3.07 -5.02 3.81
C PHE A 82 3.32 -3.51 3.76
N GLU A 83 3.98 -3.03 2.71
CA GLU A 83 4.40 -1.63 2.62
C GLU A 83 3.25 -0.66 2.39
N LYS A 84 2.25 -1.02 1.59
CA LYS A 84 1.15 -0.14 1.20
C LYS A 84 -0.13 -0.38 2.00
N SER A 85 -0.27 -1.50 2.70
CA SER A 85 -1.51 -1.85 3.42
C SER A 85 -1.30 -2.12 4.90
N VAL A 86 -0.30 -2.92 5.30
CA VAL A 86 -0.09 -3.27 6.72
C VAL A 86 0.49 -2.10 7.52
N LYS A 87 1.46 -1.37 6.96
CA LYS A 87 2.08 -0.20 7.62
C LYS A 87 1.09 0.89 8.03
N LEU A 88 -0.02 1.02 7.31
CA LEU A 88 -1.09 1.98 7.65
C LEU A 88 -1.70 1.72 9.03
N PHE A 89 -1.72 0.47 9.50
CA PHE A 89 -2.25 0.13 10.84
C PHE A 89 -1.38 0.62 11.99
N ILE A 90 -0.07 0.84 11.73
CA ILE A 90 0.87 1.40 12.71
C ILE A 90 1.09 2.91 12.49
N LEU A 91 0.19 3.56 11.73
CA LEU A 91 0.24 4.99 11.40
C LEU A 91 1.49 5.41 10.61
N ASP A 92 2.13 4.44 9.93
CA ASP A 92 3.15 4.72 8.92
C ASP A 92 2.47 4.84 7.55
N PHE A 93 2.15 6.08 7.18
CA PHE A 93 1.48 6.40 5.92
C PHE A 93 2.44 6.47 4.72
N GLY A 94 3.75 6.50 4.97
CA GLY A 94 4.76 6.65 3.92
C GLY A 94 4.71 7.99 3.18
N ARG A 95 5.23 7.97 1.95
CA ARG A 95 5.30 9.12 1.04
C ARG A 95 4.28 9.02 -0.08
N ALA A 96 3.76 10.16 -0.48
CA ALA A 96 2.95 10.29 -1.69
C ALA A 96 3.81 10.16 -2.96
N ASP A 97 3.16 9.92 -4.10
CA ASP A 97 3.83 9.75 -5.39
C ASP A 97 4.54 11.02 -5.91
N ASP A 98 4.28 12.17 -5.28
CA ASP A 98 4.97 13.45 -5.50
C ASP A 98 6.06 13.75 -4.45
N GLY A 99 6.37 12.77 -3.59
CA GLY A 99 7.49 12.81 -2.64
C GLY A 99 7.17 13.40 -1.28
N ARG A 100 5.97 13.97 -1.08
CA ARG A 100 5.56 14.52 0.22
C ARG A 100 5.38 13.43 1.28
N ASP A 101 5.75 13.72 2.51
CA ASP A 101 5.49 12.85 3.66
C ASP A 101 4.03 13.01 4.11
N ILE A 102 3.25 11.92 4.02
CA ILE A 102 1.81 11.96 4.28
C ILE A 102 1.54 12.22 5.78
N GLY A 103 2.33 11.62 6.67
CA GLY A 103 2.15 11.78 8.11
C GLY A 103 2.50 13.20 8.60
N HIS A 104 3.44 13.86 7.94
CA HIS A 104 3.76 15.28 8.19
C HIS A 104 2.64 16.21 7.69
N GLU A 105 2.12 15.96 6.49
CA GLU A 105 0.99 16.73 5.93
C GLU A 105 -0.29 16.60 6.78
N ILE A 106 -0.61 15.39 7.25
CA ILE A 106 -1.75 15.17 8.14
C ILE A 106 -1.58 16.00 9.42
N ARG A 107 -0.41 15.92 10.06
CA ARG A 107 -0.14 16.66 11.31
C ARG A 107 -0.14 18.18 11.14
N SER A 108 0.37 18.69 10.03
CA SER A 108 0.41 20.14 9.78
C SER A 108 -0.95 20.72 9.41
N ARG A 109 -1.84 19.91 8.82
CA ARG A 109 -3.20 20.34 8.41
C ARG A 109 -4.29 20.03 9.44
N MET A 110 -4.03 19.12 10.37
CA MET A 110 -4.89 18.91 11.54
C MET A 110 -4.67 20.06 12.53
N GLY A 111 -5.33 21.19 12.26
CA GLY A 111 -5.52 22.32 13.18
C GLY A 111 -6.94 22.34 13.71
#